data_AF-A0A537ZLR4-F1
#
_entry.id   AF-A0A537ZLR4-F1
#
_cell.length_a   1.000
_cell.length_b   1.000
_cell.length_c   1.000
_cell.angle_alpha   90.00
_cell.angle_beta   90.00
_cell.angle_gamma   90.00
#
_symmetry.space_group_name_H-M   'P 1'
#
loop_
_entity.id
_entity.type
_entity.pdbx_description
1 polymer ?
#
loop_
_entity_poly.entity_id
_entity_poly.type
_entity_poly.pdbx_seq_one_letter_code
_entity_poly.pdbx_strand_id
1 'polypeptide(L)'
;MSDVREHVREKYAEAARQSGAAGCGCGSGCCDVGSSDAVLLYGDRAVEVPEGAALASLGCGNPVAVAELREGEVVLDLGSGGGIDVILSARRVGPAGLAYGLDMTDEMLDLARR
;
A
#
# COMPACT_ATOMS: atom_id res chain seq x y z
N MET A 1 14.98 -18.68 12.46
CA MET A 1 13.99 -17.58 12.57
C MET A 1 14.37 -16.34 11.76
N SER A 2 15.64 -16.09 11.43
CA SER A 2 16.05 -15.00 10.50
C SER A 2 15.59 -15.25 9.06
N ASP A 3 15.60 -16.50 8.61
CA ASP A 3 15.34 -16.88 7.21
C ASP A 3 13.96 -16.44 6.69
N VAL A 4 12.87 -16.76 7.42
CA VAL A 4 11.51 -16.40 6.98
C VAL A 4 11.30 -14.89 6.92
N ARG A 5 11.81 -14.14 7.90
CA ARG A 5 11.66 -12.68 7.93
C ARG A 5 12.39 -12.03 6.75
N GLU A 6 13.61 -12.47 6.47
CA GLU A 6 14.38 -11.98 5.33
C GLU A 6 13.69 -12.31 4.01
N HIS A 7 13.19 -13.54 3.85
CA HIS A 7 12.49 -13.95 2.64
C HIS A 7 11.21 -13.14 2.41
N VAL A 8 10.46 -12.83 3.47
CA VAL A 8 9.30 -11.92 3.39
C VAL A 8 9.76 -10.51 3.02
N ARG A 9 10.80 -9.98 3.67
CA ARG A 9 11.34 -8.64 3.37
C ARG A 9 11.74 -8.52 1.91
N GLU A 10 12.47 -9.49 1.37
CA GLU A 10 12.93 -9.52 -0.01
C GLU A 10 11.75 -9.50 -1.00
N LYS A 11 10.72 -10.31 -0.76
CA LYS A 11 9.52 -10.35 -1.62
C LYS A 11 8.80 -9.00 -1.70
N TYR A 12 8.58 -8.34 -0.56
CA TYR A 12 7.91 -7.03 -0.56
C TYR A 12 8.80 -5.94 -1.15
N ALA A 13 10.11 -5.97 -0.89
CA ALA A 13 11.07 -5.05 -1.48
C ALA A 13 11.13 -5.18 -3.01
N GLU A 14 11.06 -6.41 -3.54
CA GLU A 14 11.01 -6.67 -4.98
C GLU A 14 9.74 -6.10 -5.60
N ALA A 15 8.57 -6.34 -5.01
CA ALA A 15 7.31 -5.81 -5.50
C ALA A 15 7.29 -4.26 -5.52
N ALA A 16 7.86 -3.61 -4.52
CA ALA A 16 7.99 -2.15 -4.48
C ALA A 16 8.86 -1.63 -5.65
N ARG A 17 10.00 -2.28 -5.91
CA ARG A 17 10.89 -1.91 -7.04
C ARG A 17 10.22 -2.12 -8.39
N GLN A 18 9.46 -3.20 -8.56
CA GLN A 18 8.71 -3.48 -9.79
C GLN A 18 7.56 -2.50 -10.00
N SER A 19 6.90 -2.05 -8.93
CA SER A 19 5.81 -1.05 -9.02
C SER A 19 6.33 0.35 -9.37
N GLY A 20 7.59 0.66 -9.03
CA GLY A 20 8.26 1.89 -9.42
C GLY A 20 8.94 1.83 -10.79
N ALA A 21 9.07 0.66 -11.40
CA ALA A 21 9.70 0.44 -12.70
C ALA A 21 8.67 -0.10 -13.69
N ALA A 22 8.20 0.72 -14.63
CA ALA A 22 7.24 0.32 -15.65
C ALA A 22 7.68 -0.97 -16.38
N GLY A 23 7.11 -2.13 -16.00
CA GLY A 23 7.43 -3.41 -16.62
C GLY A 23 6.88 -4.62 -15.84
N CYS A 24 5.68 -5.07 -16.19
CA CYS A 24 5.12 -6.36 -15.76
C CYS A 24 6.02 -7.51 -16.23
N GLY A 25 6.78 -8.12 -15.30
CA GLY A 25 7.55 -9.34 -15.52
C GLY A 25 6.82 -10.54 -14.91
N CYS A 26 6.15 -11.34 -15.75
CA CYS A 26 5.37 -12.49 -15.34
C CYS A 26 6.28 -13.64 -14.84
N GLY A 27 6.24 -13.95 -13.55
CA GLY A 27 6.87 -15.12 -12.93
C GLY A 27 5.84 -15.89 -12.10
N SER A 28 5.60 -17.15 -12.46
CA SER A 28 4.55 -18.01 -11.92
C SER A 28 4.74 -18.33 -10.43
N GLY A 29 3.92 -17.76 -9.55
CA GLY A 29 3.80 -18.25 -8.18
C GLY A 29 3.30 -17.22 -7.18
N CYS A 30 1.98 -17.22 -6.97
CA CYS A 30 1.20 -16.38 -6.06
C CYS A 30 0.92 -14.97 -6.59
N CYS A 31 -0.36 -14.76 -6.96
CA CYS A 31 -0.98 -13.52 -7.44
C CYS A 31 -0.76 -13.31 -8.96
N ASP A 32 -1.85 -13.22 -9.70
CA ASP A 32 -1.88 -12.71 -11.08
C ASP A 32 -1.67 -11.18 -11.01
N VAL A 33 -0.42 -10.78 -10.75
CA VAL A 33 0.03 -9.38 -10.63
C VAL A 33 0.04 -8.75 -12.03
N GLY A 34 -1.16 -8.37 -12.50
CA GLY A 34 -1.33 -7.82 -13.85
C GLY A 34 -2.56 -6.94 -14.06
N SER A 35 -3.56 -6.96 -13.19
CA SER A 35 -4.62 -5.95 -13.20
C SER A 35 -4.79 -5.37 -11.81
N SER A 36 -4.39 -4.11 -11.63
CA SER A 36 -4.58 -3.26 -10.46
C SER A 36 -5.66 -3.74 -9.47
N ASP A 37 -5.29 -4.59 -8.51
CA ASP A 37 -6.17 -5.01 -7.39
C ASP A 37 -6.69 -3.78 -6.63
N ALA A 38 -5.93 -2.68 -6.65
CA ALA A 38 -6.35 -1.40 -6.11
C ALA A 38 -7.68 -0.89 -6.71
N VAL A 39 -7.94 -1.06 -8.02
CA VAL A 39 -9.22 -0.63 -8.61
C VAL A 39 -10.36 -1.54 -8.15
N LEU A 40 -10.11 -2.84 -7.99
CA LEU A 40 -11.10 -3.78 -7.46
C LEU A 40 -11.45 -3.50 -6.00
N LEU A 41 -10.47 -3.12 -5.18
CA LEU A 41 -10.64 -2.88 -3.75
C LEU A 41 -11.11 -1.46 -3.41
N TYR A 42 -10.65 -0.45 -4.15
CA TYR A 42 -10.85 0.97 -3.84
C TYR A 42 -11.71 1.71 -4.88
N GLY A 43 -12.02 1.11 -6.03
CA GLY A 43 -12.81 1.72 -7.09
C GLY A 43 -12.20 3.05 -7.54
N ASP A 44 -13.04 4.08 -7.66
CA ASP A 44 -12.62 5.44 -8.04
C ASP A 44 -11.62 6.06 -7.06
N ARG A 45 -11.51 5.56 -5.82
CA ARG A 45 -10.55 6.09 -4.85
C ARG A 45 -9.11 5.68 -5.15
N ALA A 46 -8.91 4.67 -6.00
CA ALA A 46 -7.59 4.27 -6.46
C ALA A 46 -6.90 5.38 -7.30
N VAL A 47 -7.67 6.25 -7.96
CA VAL A 47 -7.11 7.39 -8.70
C VAL A 47 -6.85 8.62 -7.83
N GLU A 48 -7.25 8.59 -6.55
CA GLU A 48 -6.98 9.66 -5.60
C GLU A 48 -5.58 9.58 -4.96
N VAL A 49 -4.87 8.47 -5.18
CA VAL A 49 -3.53 8.23 -4.64
C VAL A 49 -2.47 8.24 -5.77
N PRO A 50 -1.19 8.48 -5.45
CA PRO A 50 -0.12 8.36 -6.43
C PRO A 50 -0.13 6.99 -7.11
N GLU A 51 0.15 6.95 -8.41
CA GLU A 51 0.11 5.72 -9.21
C GLU A 51 1.00 4.62 -8.60
N GLY A 52 2.19 4.98 -8.11
CA GLY A 52 3.08 4.03 -7.44
C GLY A 52 2.45 3.39 -6.19
N ALA A 53 1.69 4.14 -5.40
CA ALA A 53 0.99 3.62 -4.23
C ALA A 53 -0.14 2.65 -4.61
N ALA A 54 -0.86 2.94 -5.70
CA ALA A 54 -1.90 2.06 -6.21
C ALA A 54 -1.32 0.76 -6.81
N LEU A 55 -0.24 0.86 -7.60
CA LEU A 55 0.41 -0.29 -8.24
C LEU A 55 1.10 -1.21 -7.23
N ALA A 56 1.66 -0.67 -6.16
CA ALA A 56 2.29 -1.44 -5.09
C ALA A 56 1.30 -1.99 -4.07
N SER A 57 -0.02 -1.88 -4.31
CA SER A 57 -1.03 -2.45 -3.43
C SER A 57 -1.05 -3.97 -3.56
N LEU A 58 -0.66 -4.65 -2.49
CA LEU A 58 -0.64 -6.12 -2.37
C LEU A 58 -1.68 -6.63 -1.36
N GLY A 59 -2.55 -5.73 -0.88
CA GLY A 59 -3.57 -6.03 0.11
C GLY A 59 -4.75 -6.79 -0.52
N CYS A 60 -5.52 -7.49 0.33
CA CYS A 60 -6.71 -8.23 -0.09
C CYS A 60 -8.04 -7.58 0.35
N GLY A 61 -8.00 -6.39 0.94
CA GLY A 61 -9.15 -5.71 1.50
C GLY A 61 -9.04 -4.18 1.42
N ASN A 62 -10.11 -3.50 1.83
CA ASN A 62 -10.19 -2.04 1.91
C ASN A 62 -10.53 -1.63 3.36
N PRO A 63 -9.53 -1.48 4.25
CA PRO A 63 -9.70 -1.05 5.63
C PRO A 63 -10.46 0.28 5.76
N VAL A 64 -10.25 1.20 4.81
CA VAL A 64 -10.88 2.53 4.81
C VAL A 64 -12.39 2.45 4.51
N ALA A 65 -12.88 1.40 3.84
CA ALA A 65 -14.31 1.20 3.59
C ALA A 65 -15.06 0.69 4.83
N VAL A 66 -14.38 -0.05 5.71
CA VAL A 66 -15.01 -0.65 6.90
C VAL A 66 -14.75 0.14 8.19
N ALA A 67 -13.70 0.95 8.22
CA ALA A 67 -13.38 1.78 9.37
C ALA A 67 -14.24 3.06 9.41
N GLU A 68 -14.91 3.29 10.53
CA GLU A 68 -15.66 4.54 10.80
C GLU A 68 -14.72 5.70 11.19
N LEU A 69 -13.74 6.01 10.34
CA LEU A 69 -12.79 7.10 10.58
C LEU A 69 -13.52 8.45 10.64
N ARG A 70 -13.22 9.23 11.69
CA ARG A 70 -13.81 10.55 11.96
C ARG A 70 -12.78 11.66 11.82
N GLU A 71 -13.27 12.87 11.58
CA GLU A 71 -12.42 14.06 11.51
C GLU A 71 -11.65 14.26 12.82
N GLY A 72 -10.35 14.58 12.70
CA GLY A 72 -9.48 14.81 13.87
C GLY A 72 -8.88 13.55 14.49
N GLU A 73 -9.23 12.34 14.00
CA GLU A 73 -8.66 11.10 14.54
C GLU A 73 -7.21 10.88 14.10
N VAL A 74 -6.51 10.05 14.88
CA VAL A 74 -5.16 9.60 14.59
C VAL A 74 -5.20 8.12 14.22
N VAL A 75 -4.68 7.79 13.03
CA VAL A 75 -4.70 6.44 12.45
C VAL A 75 -3.27 5.91 12.34
N LEU A 76 -3.09 4.62 12.62
CA LEU A 76 -1.86 3.89 12.36
C LEU A 76 -2.17 2.69 11.45
N ASP A 77 -1.50 2.64 10.31
CA ASP A 77 -1.54 1.53 9.37
C ASP A 77 -0.30 0.66 9.52
N LEU A 78 -0.49 -0.66 9.64
CA LEU A 78 0.55 -1.64 9.93
C LEU A 78 0.79 -2.53 8.72
N GLY A 79 1.97 -2.41 8.10
CA GLY A 79 2.26 -2.97 6.79
C GLY A 79 1.73 -2.08 5.68
N SER A 80 1.98 -0.78 5.78
CA SER A 80 1.34 0.23 4.92
C SER A 80 1.74 0.16 3.44
N GLY A 81 2.79 -0.60 3.11
CA GLY A 81 3.30 -0.73 1.74
C GLY A 81 3.59 0.63 1.11
N GLY A 82 3.17 0.79 -0.14
CA GLY A 82 3.25 2.06 -0.88
C GLY A 82 2.33 3.17 -0.36
N GLY A 83 1.54 2.93 0.68
CA GLY A 83 0.82 3.97 1.42
C GLY A 83 -0.62 4.26 0.98
N ILE A 84 -1.26 3.41 0.16
CA ILE A 84 -2.63 3.65 -0.32
C ILE A 84 -3.62 3.86 0.84
N ASP A 85 -3.60 2.99 1.84
CA ASP A 85 -4.49 3.07 3.01
C ASP A 85 -4.18 4.27 3.89
N VAL A 86 -2.90 4.59 4.09
CA VAL A 86 -2.46 5.79 4.83
C VAL A 86 -2.98 7.06 4.18
N ILE A 87 -2.83 7.19 2.86
CA ILE A 87 -3.24 8.39 2.12
C ILE A 87 -4.77 8.53 2.15
N LEU A 88 -5.50 7.44 1.91
CA LEU A 88 -6.95 7.45 1.97
C LEU A 88 -7.49 7.71 3.39
N SER A 89 -6.79 7.21 4.41
CA SER A 89 -7.09 7.50 5.82
C SER A 89 -6.85 8.96 6.15
N ALA A 90 -5.71 9.53 5.73
CA ALA A 90 -5.39 10.95 5.95
C ALA A 90 -6.46 11.88 5.36
N ARG A 91 -6.93 11.56 4.15
CA ARG A 91 -8.05 12.28 3.51
C ARG A 91 -9.34 12.19 4.34
N ARG A 92 -9.61 11.03 4.94
CA ARG A 92 -10.83 10.77 5.70
C ARG A 92 -10.86 11.45 7.06
N VAL A 93 -9.74 11.47 7.79
CA VAL A 93 -9.63 12.14 9.10
C VAL A 93 -9.43 13.66 8.98
N GLY A 94 -9.19 14.16 7.77
CA GLY A 94 -9.17 15.59 7.47
C GLY A 94 -7.97 16.33 8.07
N PRO A 95 -7.91 17.67 7.90
CA PRO A 95 -6.73 18.47 8.24
C PRO A 95 -6.43 18.56 9.75
N ALA A 96 -7.39 18.22 10.60
CA ALA A 96 -7.20 18.15 12.04
C ALA A 96 -6.71 16.77 12.52
N GLY A 97 -6.78 15.75 11.65
CA GLY A 97 -6.37 14.38 11.95
C GLY A 97 -4.98 14.05 11.41
N LEU A 98 -4.51 12.84 11.71
CA LEU A 98 -3.20 12.33 11.30
C LEU A 98 -3.32 10.87 10.87
N ALA A 99 -2.55 10.46 9.86
CA ALA A 99 -2.40 9.06 9.49
C ALA A 99 -0.91 8.72 9.40
N TYR A 100 -0.52 7.64 10.07
CA TYR A 100 0.85 7.13 10.10
C TYR A 100 0.91 5.78 9.40
N GLY A 101 1.87 5.61 8.50
CA GLY A 101 2.21 4.32 7.92
C GLY A 101 3.44 3.72 8.59
N LEU A 102 3.36 2.43 8.92
CA LEU A 102 4.50 1.63 9.35
C LEU A 102 4.70 0.49 8.37
N ASP A 103 5.90 0.38 7.80
CA ASP A 103 6.30 -0.74 6.96
C ASP A 103 7.69 -1.25 7.36
N MET A 104 7.99 -2.49 6.99
CA MET A 104 9.27 -3.14 7.28
C MET A 104 10.34 -2.83 6.23
N THR A 105 9.95 -2.49 5.00
CA THR A 105 10.87 -2.36 3.86
C THR A 105 11.15 -0.91 3.49
N ASP A 106 12.43 -0.55 3.34
CA ASP A 106 12.84 0.80 2.94
C ASP A 106 12.30 1.15 1.55
N GLU A 107 12.20 0.17 0.64
CA GLU A 107 11.69 0.37 -0.71
C GLU A 107 10.20 0.75 -0.73
N MET A 108 9.37 0.15 0.15
CA MET A 108 7.97 0.56 0.29
C MET A 108 7.86 1.95 0.91
N LEU A 109 8.66 2.23 1.93
CA LEU A 109 8.67 3.54 2.58
C LEU A 109 9.12 4.65 1.62
N ASP A 110 10.10 4.38 0.77
CA ASP A 110 10.58 5.32 -0.24
C ASP A 110 9.55 5.53 -1.35
N LEU A 111 8.77 4.50 -1.70
CA LEU A 111 7.65 4.65 -2.63
C LEU A 111 6.53 5.49 -2.02
N ALA A 112 6.18 5.27 -0.75
CA ALA A 112 5.12 5.99 -0.03
C ALA A 112 5.44 7.48 0.20
N ARG A 113 6.73 7.87 0.16
CA ARG A 113 7.18 9.26 0.37
C ARG A 113 7.23 10.11 -0.91
N ARG A 114 6.96 9.51 -2.08
CA ARG A 114 6.98 10.18 -3.39
C ARG A 114 5.58 10.62 -3.81
#